data_AF-H6N8H9-F1
#
_entry.id   AF-H6N8H9-F1
#
_cell.length_a   1.000
_cell.length_b   1.000
_cell.length_c   1.000
_cell.angle_alpha   90.00
_cell.angle_beta   90.00
_cell.angle_gamma   90.00
#
_symmetry.space_group_name_H-M   'P 1'
#
loop_
_entity.id
_entity.type
_entity.pdbx_description
1 polymer ?
#
loop_
_entity_poly.entity_id
_entity_poly.type
_entity_poly.pdbx_seq_one_letter_code
_entity_poly.pdbx_strand_id
1 'polypeptide(L)'
;MKSRIKSKKPIKFGKVLVVTKLIANEDSIRSFSANVRRHRPQITEQELNEEIDAMVRKDNYYNAVMDEVFSAYEFEMDEEEIKERVRVMSESYPDGNEESLRNMVLVSIYKKLIYDDLANDWELKISDEDVKRTLESFYKSTGQPIREYLMNRDKFNEVRATLEEQLISDRLLNAFKVDFQLKAPEEA
;
A
#
# COMPACT_ATOMS: atom_id res chain seq x y z
N MET A 1 -0.95 19.43 -1.75
CA MET A 1 -1.88 18.60 -2.56
C MET A 1 -2.99 19.53 -3.01
N LYS A 2 -3.31 19.56 -4.31
CA LYS A 2 -4.31 20.50 -4.87
C LYS A 2 -5.70 19.86 -4.93
N SER A 3 -5.74 18.57 -5.28
CA SER A 3 -6.92 17.71 -5.21
C SER A 3 -7.41 17.58 -3.76
N ARG A 4 -8.71 17.38 -3.56
CA ARG A 4 -9.36 17.37 -2.24
C ARG A 4 -10.50 16.37 -2.13
N ILE A 5 -10.83 16.01 -0.89
CA ILE A 5 -12.08 15.30 -0.57
C ILE A 5 -13.21 16.33 -0.61
N LYS A 6 -14.20 16.10 -1.48
CA LYS A 6 -15.39 16.93 -1.62
C LYS A 6 -16.43 16.57 -0.56
N SER A 7 -16.65 15.28 -0.32
CA SER A 7 -17.55 14.80 0.72
C SER A 7 -17.12 13.41 1.21
N LYS A 8 -17.52 13.08 2.44
CA LYS A 8 -17.26 11.79 3.08
C LYS A 8 -18.52 11.31 3.79
N LYS A 9 -18.89 10.06 3.53
CA LYS A 9 -19.93 9.33 4.27
C LYS A 9 -19.27 8.47 5.36
N PRO A 10 -20.01 8.07 6.40
CA PRO A 10 -19.49 7.13 7.39
C PRO A 10 -19.04 5.83 6.74
N ILE A 11 -17.80 5.44 7.00
CA ILE A 11 -17.24 4.15 6.56
C ILE A 11 -17.91 3.04 7.38
N LYS A 12 -18.31 1.95 6.72
CA LYS A 12 -18.95 0.79 7.36
C LYS A 12 -17.91 -0.16 7.95
N PHE A 13 -17.17 0.31 8.95
CA PHE A 13 -16.24 -0.55 9.69
C PHE A 13 -16.96 -1.77 10.28
N GLY A 14 -16.27 -2.90 10.37
CA GLY A 14 -16.81 -4.17 10.84
C GLY A 14 -17.61 -4.96 9.80
N LYS A 15 -17.83 -4.41 8.60
CA LYS A 15 -18.44 -5.14 7.48
C LYS A 15 -17.58 -6.36 7.11
N VAL A 16 -18.25 -7.46 6.77
CA VAL A 16 -17.61 -8.62 6.16
C VAL A 16 -17.49 -8.39 4.66
N LEU A 17 -16.25 -8.39 4.17
CA LEU A 17 -15.92 -8.24 2.76
C LEU A 17 -15.81 -9.62 2.12
N VAL A 18 -16.55 -9.84 1.04
CA VAL A 18 -16.55 -11.13 0.34
C VAL A 18 -15.60 -11.06 -0.84
N VAL A 19 -14.58 -11.91 -0.83
CA VAL A 19 -13.62 -12.06 -1.92
C VAL A 19 -13.92 -13.36 -2.65
N THR A 20 -14.44 -13.25 -3.88
CA THR A 20 -14.86 -14.42 -4.69
C THR A 20 -13.80 -14.89 -5.68
N LYS A 21 -12.79 -14.06 -5.94
CA LYS A 21 -11.67 -14.34 -6.85
C LYS A 21 -10.39 -13.74 -6.29
N LEU A 22 -9.29 -14.48 -6.41
CA LEU A 22 -7.95 -13.94 -6.19
C LEU A 22 -7.39 -13.43 -7.51
N ILE A 23 -6.92 -12.20 -7.50
CA ILE A 23 -6.16 -11.59 -8.60
C ILE A 23 -4.70 -11.59 -8.17
N ALA A 24 -3.84 -12.20 -8.98
CA ALA A 24 -2.41 -12.25 -8.75
C ALA A 24 -1.69 -11.48 -9.86
N ASN A 25 -0.75 -10.61 -9.46
CA ASN A 25 0.14 -9.96 -10.39
C ASN A 25 1.45 -10.77 -10.47
N GLU A 26 1.79 -11.25 -11.67
CA GLU A 26 2.99 -12.07 -11.87
C GLU A 26 4.29 -11.35 -11.54
N ASP A 27 4.40 -10.05 -11.83
CA ASP A 27 5.58 -9.25 -11.47
C ASP A 27 5.73 -9.11 -9.96
N SER A 28 4.60 -8.91 -9.25
CA SER A 28 4.58 -8.88 -7.79
C SER A 28 5.02 -10.23 -7.20
N ILE A 29 4.51 -11.35 -7.74
CA ILE A 29 4.92 -12.69 -7.31
C ILE A 29 6.41 -12.92 -7.59
N ARG A 30 6.89 -12.62 -8.80
CA ARG A 30 8.31 -12.79 -9.16
C ARG A 30 9.22 -12.00 -8.21
N SER A 31 8.89 -10.74 -7.97
CA SER A 31 9.66 -9.84 -7.11
C SER A 31 9.65 -10.31 -5.65
N PHE A 32 8.49 -10.74 -5.15
CA PHE A 32 8.33 -11.27 -3.80
C PHE A 32 9.13 -12.57 -3.61
N SER A 33 9.00 -13.53 -4.54
CA SER A 33 9.71 -14.81 -4.49
C SER A 33 11.23 -14.62 -4.51
N ALA A 34 11.74 -13.71 -5.34
CA ALA A 34 13.16 -13.37 -5.36
C ALA A 34 13.63 -12.77 -4.02
N ASN A 35 12.80 -11.92 -3.40
CA ASN A 35 13.09 -11.31 -2.10
C ASN A 35 13.11 -12.36 -0.97
N VAL A 36 12.11 -13.24 -0.91
CA VAL A 36 12.04 -14.32 0.08
C VAL A 36 13.25 -15.24 -0.03
N ARG A 37 13.59 -15.71 -1.24
CA ARG A 37 14.77 -16.56 -1.46
C ARG A 37 16.08 -15.87 -1.08
N ARG A 38 16.18 -14.55 -1.27
CA ARG A 38 17.37 -13.77 -0.87
C ARG A 38 17.57 -13.76 0.65
N HIS A 39 16.50 -13.65 1.43
CA HIS A 39 16.57 -13.59 2.89
C HIS A 39 16.47 -14.96 3.58
N ARG A 40 15.88 -15.95 2.89
CA ARG A 40 15.76 -17.34 3.34
C ARG A 40 16.23 -18.28 2.22
N PRO A 41 17.56 -18.39 1.99
CA PRO A 41 18.10 -19.19 0.86
C PRO A 41 17.76 -20.68 0.91
N GLN A 42 17.39 -21.19 2.08
CA GLN A 42 17.06 -22.60 2.33
C GLN A 42 15.55 -22.88 2.30
N ILE A 43 14.71 -21.91 1.92
CA ILE A 43 13.26 -22.10 1.86
C ILE A 43 12.90 -23.18 0.83
N THR A 44 12.00 -24.08 1.20
CA THR A 44 11.49 -25.10 0.28
C THR A 44 10.47 -24.50 -0.69
N GLU A 45 10.25 -25.14 -1.85
CA GLU A 45 9.21 -24.68 -2.79
C GLU A 45 7.81 -24.70 -2.17
N GLN A 46 7.53 -25.65 -1.27
CA GLN A 46 6.26 -25.70 -0.58
C GLN A 46 6.07 -24.49 0.34
N GLU A 47 7.05 -24.19 1.19
CA GLU A 47 7.00 -23.01 2.07
C GLU A 47 6.93 -21.71 1.27
N LEU A 48 7.65 -21.64 0.14
CA LEU A 48 7.59 -20.48 -0.75
C LEU A 48 6.19 -20.29 -1.34
N ASN A 49 5.52 -21.37 -1.77
CA ASN A 49 4.16 -21.30 -2.30
C ASN A 49 3.16 -20.88 -1.22
N GLU A 50 3.32 -21.35 0.02
CA GLU A 50 2.48 -20.92 1.16
C GLU A 50 2.64 -19.42 1.45
N GLU A 51 3.88 -18.89 1.39
CA GLU A 51 4.16 -17.46 1.54
C GLU A 51 3.57 -16.63 0.38
N ILE A 52 3.66 -17.14 -0.86
CA ILE A 52 3.04 -16.49 -2.04
C ILE A 52 1.51 -16.47 -1.89
N ASP A 53 0.89 -17.57 -1.50
CA ASP A 53 -0.55 -17.66 -1.30
C ASP A 53 -1.03 -16.71 -0.19
N ALA A 54 -0.28 -16.64 0.92
CA ALA A 54 -0.55 -15.70 2.00
C ALA A 54 -0.45 -14.24 1.52
N MET A 55 0.58 -13.91 0.74
CA MET A 55 0.76 -12.59 0.13
C MET A 55 -0.39 -12.24 -0.81
N VAL A 56 -0.74 -13.13 -1.75
CA VAL A 56 -1.85 -12.91 -2.69
C VAL A 56 -3.17 -12.72 -1.95
N ARG A 57 -3.47 -13.53 -0.93
CA ARG A 57 -4.68 -13.36 -0.11
C ARG A 57 -4.69 -12.02 0.62
N LYS A 58 -3.56 -11.62 1.20
CA LYS A 58 -3.42 -10.34 1.91
C LYS A 58 -3.65 -9.15 0.96
N ASP A 59 -3.06 -9.19 -0.23
CA ASP A 59 -3.21 -8.12 -1.23
C ASP A 59 -4.66 -8.00 -1.71
N ASN A 60 -5.31 -9.13 -2.00
CA ASN A 60 -6.73 -9.13 -2.39
C ASN A 60 -7.64 -8.66 -1.25
N TYR A 61 -7.33 -9.02 0.00
CA TYR A 61 -8.05 -8.51 1.16
C TYR A 61 -7.88 -7.00 1.29
N TYR A 62 -6.65 -6.50 1.21
CA TYR A 62 -6.36 -5.07 1.25
C TYR A 62 -7.10 -4.30 0.14
N ASN A 63 -7.12 -4.82 -1.08
CA ASN A 63 -7.86 -4.20 -2.18
C ASN A 63 -9.36 -4.13 -1.88
N ALA A 64 -9.97 -5.21 -1.39
CA ALA A 64 -11.38 -5.21 -1.01
C ALA A 64 -11.68 -4.20 0.12
N VAL A 65 -10.77 -4.05 1.09
CA VAL A 65 -10.88 -3.03 2.15
C VAL A 65 -10.81 -1.63 1.55
N MET A 66 -9.84 -1.39 0.67
CA MET A 66 -9.67 -0.09 0.03
C MET A 66 -10.85 0.26 -0.87
N ASP A 67 -11.47 -0.70 -1.56
CA ASP A 67 -12.68 -0.47 -2.35
C ASP A 67 -13.86 -0.02 -1.47
N GLU A 68 -14.08 -0.70 -0.33
CA GLU A 68 -15.13 -0.32 0.62
C GLU A 68 -14.85 1.07 1.21
N VAL A 69 -13.61 1.35 1.62
CA VAL A 69 -13.21 2.64 2.17
C VAL A 69 -13.38 3.74 1.12
N PHE A 70 -12.84 3.54 -0.09
CA PHE A 70 -12.92 4.48 -1.21
C PHE A 70 -14.38 4.82 -1.55
N SER A 71 -15.29 3.84 -1.51
CA SER A 71 -16.72 4.06 -1.79
C SER A 71 -17.41 5.07 -0.87
N ALA A 72 -16.81 5.36 0.30
CA ALA A 72 -17.32 6.35 1.24
C ALA A 72 -16.93 7.80 0.89
N TYR A 73 -15.99 8.00 -0.03
CA TYR A 73 -15.46 9.32 -0.38
C TYR A 73 -15.94 9.79 -1.76
N GLU A 74 -16.11 11.10 -1.87
CA GLU A 74 -16.26 11.81 -3.14
C GLU A 74 -15.09 12.79 -3.26
N PHE A 75 -14.43 12.81 -4.42
CA PHE A 75 -13.21 13.58 -4.65
C PHE A 75 -13.43 14.69 -5.67
N GLU A 76 -12.68 15.77 -5.51
CA GLU A 76 -12.49 16.80 -6.53
C GLU A 76 -11.02 16.81 -6.93
N MET A 77 -10.77 16.42 -8.17
CA MET A 77 -9.42 16.20 -8.68
C MET A 77 -8.93 17.39 -9.48
N ASP A 78 -7.72 17.85 -9.17
CA ASP A 78 -7.06 18.92 -9.91
C ASP A 78 -6.32 18.33 -11.12
N GLU A 79 -6.82 18.63 -12.32
CA GLU A 79 -6.27 18.08 -13.56
C GLU A 79 -4.82 18.51 -13.84
N GLU A 80 -4.42 19.70 -13.37
CA GLU A 80 -3.05 20.17 -13.55
C GLU A 80 -2.08 19.42 -12.63
N GLU A 81 -2.49 19.11 -11.38
CA GLU A 81 -1.76 18.21 -10.50
C GLU A 81 -1.62 16.81 -11.10
N ILE A 82 -2.69 16.28 -11.71
CA ILE A 82 -2.63 14.96 -12.37
C ILE A 82 -1.65 14.99 -13.54
N LYS A 83 -1.76 15.98 -14.43
CA LYS A 83 -0.85 16.12 -15.59
C LYS A 83 0.61 16.26 -15.17
N GLU A 84 0.88 17.10 -14.16
CA GLU A 84 2.23 17.30 -13.64
C GLU A 84 2.82 15.99 -13.12
N ARG A 85 2.06 15.25 -12.33
CA ARG A 85 2.50 13.95 -11.77
C ARG A 85 2.63 12.87 -12.85
N VAL A 86 1.75 12.83 -13.85
CA VAL A 86 1.88 11.91 -15.00
C VAL A 86 3.16 12.20 -15.76
N ARG A 87 3.50 13.47 -15.98
CA ARG A 87 4.76 13.85 -16.64
C ARG A 87 5.97 13.32 -15.85
N VAL A 88 6.05 13.59 -14.55
CA VAL A 88 7.13 13.09 -13.69
C VAL A 88 7.19 11.56 -13.71
N MET A 89 6.03 10.89 -13.68
CA MET A 89 5.97 9.43 -13.72
C MET A 89 6.43 8.86 -15.07
N SER A 90 6.10 9.52 -16.18
CA SER A 90 6.55 9.12 -17.52
C SER A 90 8.07 9.23 -17.71
N GLU A 91 8.74 10.15 -17.00
CA GLU A 91 10.20 10.22 -17.00
C GLU A 91 10.84 8.97 -16.35
N SER A 92 10.16 8.35 -15.38
CA SER A 92 10.60 7.12 -14.72
C SER A 92 10.17 5.85 -15.47
N TYR A 93 9.10 5.93 -16.26
CA TYR A 93 8.52 4.83 -17.03
C TYR A 93 8.26 5.27 -18.48
N PRO A 94 9.31 5.45 -19.28
CA PRO A 94 9.20 6.01 -20.63
C PRO A 94 8.37 5.16 -21.59
N ASP A 95 8.28 3.85 -21.35
CA ASP A 95 7.48 2.90 -22.15
C ASP A 95 6.03 2.75 -21.62
N GLY A 96 5.66 3.50 -20.58
CA GLY A 96 4.33 3.43 -19.96
C GLY A 96 3.24 4.02 -20.86
N ASN A 97 2.11 3.31 -20.99
CA ASN A 97 0.90 3.87 -21.59
C ASN A 97 0.38 5.05 -20.75
N GLU A 98 0.16 6.21 -21.37
CA GLU A 98 -0.34 7.43 -20.73
C GLU A 98 -1.61 7.19 -19.90
N GLU A 99 -2.56 6.39 -20.40
CA GLU A 99 -3.78 6.06 -19.66
C GLU A 99 -3.48 5.26 -18.39
N SER A 100 -2.59 4.28 -18.48
CA SER A 100 -2.14 3.49 -17.32
C SER A 100 -1.41 4.35 -16.30
N LEU A 101 -0.51 5.24 -16.75
CA LEU A 101 0.21 6.17 -15.89
C LEU A 101 -0.75 7.14 -15.18
N ARG A 102 -1.74 7.67 -15.91
CA ARG A 102 -2.78 8.51 -15.34
C ARG A 102 -3.59 7.77 -14.28
N ASN A 103 -3.99 6.53 -14.53
CA ASN A 103 -4.72 5.72 -13.55
C ASN A 103 -3.87 5.46 -12.30
N MET A 104 -2.58 5.17 -12.43
CA MET A 104 -1.67 5.00 -11.29
C MET A 104 -1.54 6.29 -10.47
N VAL A 105 -1.41 7.44 -11.13
CA VAL A 105 -1.38 8.76 -10.46
C VAL A 105 -2.69 9.03 -9.72
N LEU A 106 -3.84 8.77 -10.34
CA LEU A 106 -5.15 8.94 -9.70
C LEU A 106 -5.28 8.06 -8.45
N VAL A 107 -4.96 6.77 -8.55
CA VAL A 107 -4.97 5.84 -7.42
C VAL A 107 -4.06 6.33 -6.29
N SER A 108 -2.86 6.83 -6.63
CA SER A 108 -1.93 7.39 -5.64
C SER A 108 -2.51 8.62 -4.93
N ILE A 109 -3.13 9.55 -5.68
CA ILE A 109 -3.75 10.75 -5.09
C ILE A 109 -4.95 10.36 -4.20
N TYR A 110 -5.83 9.46 -4.66
CA TYR A 110 -6.96 8.99 -3.86
C TYR A 110 -6.50 8.33 -2.56
N LYS A 111 -5.54 7.41 -2.64
CA LYS A 111 -4.96 6.77 -1.45
C LYS A 111 -4.42 7.81 -0.49
N LYS A 112 -3.62 8.77 -0.97
CA LYS A 112 -3.05 9.82 -0.13
C LYS A 112 -4.13 10.65 0.56
N LEU A 113 -5.15 11.09 -0.16
CA LEU A 113 -6.25 11.86 0.41
C LEU A 113 -7.01 11.08 1.49
N ILE A 114 -7.32 9.81 1.23
CA ILE A 114 -7.98 8.93 2.21
C ILE A 114 -7.10 8.75 3.45
N TYR A 115 -5.81 8.52 3.26
CA TYR A 115 -4.88 8.25 4.35
C TYR A 115 -4.67 9.49 5.22
N ASP A 116 -4.48 10.66 4.60
CA ASP A 116 -4.37 11.93 5.32
C ASP A 116 -5.65 12.20 6.15
N ASP A 117 -6.84 11.90 5.61
CA ASP A 117 -8.12 12.04 6.31
C ASP A 117 -8.27 11.04 7.48
N LEU A 118 -7.95 9.76 7.26
CA LEU A 118 -7.96 8.74 8.31
C LEU A 118 -6.93 9.00 9.40
N ALA A 119 -5.75 9.50 9.05
CA ALA A 119 -4.72 9.89 10.01
C ALA A 119 -5.24 10.98 10.95
N ASN A 120 -5.95 11.97 10.40
CA ASN A 120 -6.57 13.03 11.19
C ASN A 120 -7.70 12.50 12.08
N ASP A 121 -8.61 11.70 11.54
CA ASP A 121 -9.73 11.09 12.30
C ASP A 121 -9.25 10.24 13.47
N TRP A 122 -8.12 9.55 13.30
CA TRP A 122 -7.53 8.66 14.29
C TRP A 122 -6.46 9.33 15.16
N GLU A 123 -6.28 10.65 14.97
CA GLU A 123 -5.26 11.46 15.65
C GLU A 123 -3.87 10.82 15.61
N LEU A 124 -3.53 10.20 14.47
CA LEU A 124 -2.25 9.54 14.27
C LEU A 124 -1.12 10.56 14.25
N LYS A 125 -0.09 10.29 15.06
CA LYS A 125 1.16 11.04 15.07
C LYS A 125 2.31 10.07 15.25
N ILE A 126 3.16 9.97 14.23
CA ILE A 126 4.42 9.24 14.33
C ILE A 126 5.48 10.19 14.89
N SER A 127 5.97 9.88 16.09
CA SER A 127 6.99 10.70 16.74
C SER A 127 8.36 10.54 16.08
N ASP A 128 9.26 11.50 16.28
CA ASP A 128 10.65 11.38 15.84
C ASP A 128 11.35 10.18 16.48
N GLU A 129 10.96 9.80 17.70
CA GLU A 129 11.50 8.63 18.39
C GLU A 129 11.07 7.32 17.72
N ASP A 130 9.82 7.23 17.24
CA ASP A 130 9.32 6.06 16.50
C ASP A 130 10.07 5.87 15.18
N VAL A 131 10.35 6.97 14.47
CA VAL A 131 11.14 6.95 13.23
C VAL A 131 12.57 6.50 13.53
N LYS A 132 13.22 7.08 14.55
CA LYS A 132 14.59 6.70 14.96
C LYS A 132 14.67 5.23 15.35
N ARG A 133 13.73 4.74 16.17
CA ARG A 133 13.68 3.33 16.60
C ARG A 133 13.54 2.39 15.41
N THR A 134 12.72 2.75 14.42
CA THR A 134 12.57 1.98 13.19
C THR A 134 13.88 1.92 12.40
N LEU A 135 14.54 3.07 12.18
CA LEU A 135 15.82 3.14 11.48
C LEU A 135 16.91 2.34 12.22
N GLU A 136 16.99 2.46 13.53
CA GLU A 136 17.93 1.68 14.35
C GLU A 136 17.67 0.17 14.25
N SER A 137 16.40 -0.24 14.27
CA SER A 137 16.02 -1.64 14.08
C SER A 137 16.45 -2.17 12.71
N PHE A 138 16.22 -1.38 11.65
CA PHE A 138 16.64 -1.70 10.29
C PHE A 138 18.17 -1.82 10.17
N TYR A 139 18.92 -0.92 10.81
CA TYR A 139 20.38 -1.02 10.86
C TYR A 139 20.84 -2.31 11.57
N LYS A 140 20.23 -2.64 12.71
CA LYS A 140 20.56 -3.86 13.47
C LYS A 140 20.31 -5.13 12.67
N SER A 141 19.26 -5.17 11.85
CA SER A 141 18.90 -6.36 11.07
C SER A 141 19.66 -6.49 9.74
N THR A 142 20.00 -5.38 9.09
CA THR A 142 20.57 -5.39 7.73
C THR A 142 22.03 -4.95 7.65
N GLY A 143 22.54 -4.24 8.67
CA GLY A 143 23.83 -3.58 8.65
C GLY A 143 23.93 -2.37 7.71
N GLN A 144 22.84 -1.96 7.05
CA GLN A 144 22.86 -0.86 6.09
C GLN A 144 22.89 0.52 6.78
N PRO A 145 23.77 1.43 6.35
CA PRO A 145 23.98 2.70 7.06
C PRO A 145 22.74 3.60 7.01
N ILE A 146 22.28 4.04 8.18
CA ILE A 146 21.09 4.91 8.33
C ILE A 146 21.42 6.40 8.49
N ARG A 147 22.70 6.76 8.50
CA ARG A 147 23.16 8.14 8.79
C ARG A 147 22.52 9.16 7.86
N GLU A 148 22.38 8.83 6.57
CA GLU A 148 21.76 9.75 5.61
C GLU A 148 20.29 10.04 5.91
N TYR A 149 19.52 9.05 6.41
CA TYR A 149 18.13 9.23 6.83
C TYR A 149 18.01 10.06 8.11
N LEU A 150 18.98 9.93 9.03
CA LEU A 150 18.99 10.70 10.28
C LEU A 150 19.43 12.17 10.09
N MET A 151 20.27 12.43 9.08
CA MET A 151 20.83 13.76 8.82
C MET A 151 20.08 14.55 7.75
N ASN A 152 19.29 13.88 6.91
CA ASN A 152 18.45 14.53 5.91
C ASN A 152 16.99 14.51 6.36
N ARG A 153 16.43 15.71 6.59
CA ARG A 153 15.05 15.87 7.07
C ARG A 153 14.00 15.32 6.11
N ASP A 154 14.23 15.42 4.80
CA ASP A 154 13.28 14.95 3.79
C ASP A 154 13.24 13.41 3.81
N LYS A 155 14.41 12.77 3.78
CA LYS A 155 14.51 11.30 3.94
C LYS A 155 13.93 10.82 5.28
N PHE A 156 14.14 11.56 6.36
CA PHE A 156 13.53 11.24 7.66
C PHE A 156 12.00 11.30 7.62
N ASN A 157 11.45 12.32 6.95
CA ASN A 157 10.01 12.49 6.80
C ASN A 157 9.40 11.44 5.86
N GLU A 158 10.13 10.96 4.85
CA GLU A 158 9.70 9.83 4.00
C GLU A 158 9.51 8.56 4.83
N VAL A 159 10.44 8.27 5.75
CA VAL A 159 10.31 7.14 6.69
C VAL A 159 9.11 7.34 7.60
N ARG A 160 8.87 8.56 8.10
CA ARG A 160 7.68 8.87 8.89
C ARG A 160 6.39 8.60 8.12
N ALA A 161 6.30 9.09 6.88
CA ALA A 161 5.14 8.86 6.02
C ALA A 161 4.92 7.37 5.76
N THR A 162 5.99 6.62 5.51
CA THR A 162 5.93 5.15 5.32
C THR A 162 5.36 4.44 6.56
N LEU A 163 5.79 4.82 7.75
CA LEU A 163 5.29 4.27 9.01
C LEU A 163 3.81 4.60 9.25
N GLU A 164 3.40 5.84 8.93
CA GLU A 164 2.01 6.25 9.03
C GLU A 164 1.12 5.47 8.06
N GLU A 165 1.55 5.31 6.80
CA GLU A 165 0.84 4.49 5.81
C GLU A 165 0.69 3.03 6.26
N GLN A 166 1.75 2.45 6.82
CA GLN A 166 1.71 1.08 7.35
C GLN A 166 0.71 0.97 8.51
N LEU A 167 0.75 1.91 9.45
CA LEU A 167 -0.17 1.91 10.59
C LEU A 167 -1.63 2.06 10.15
N ILE A 168 -1.90 2.91 9.16
CA ILE A 168 -3.24 3.08 8.59
C ILE A 168 -3.70 1.80 7.91
N SER A 169 -2.85 1.20 7.08
CA SER A 169 -3.13 -0.06 6.38
C SER A 169 -3.48 -1.17 7.37
N ASP A 170 -2.69 -1.33 8.42
CA ASP A 170 -2.91 -2.35 9.45
C ASP A 170 -4.21 -2.09 10.23
N ARG A 171 -4.49 -0.84 10.58
CA ARG A 171 -5.77 -0.47 11.24
C ARG A 171 -6.97 -0.76 10.35
N LEU A 172 -6.88 -0.45 9.06
CA LEU A 172 -7.93 -0.76 8.08
C LEU A 172 -8.13 -2.28 8.01
N LEU A 173 -7.07 -3.07 7.80
CA LEU A 173 -7.17 -4.53 7.74
C LEU A 173 -7.74 -5.15 9.02
N ASN A 174 -7.51 -4.55 10.20
CA ASN A 174 -8.08 -5.01 11.46
C ASN A 174 -9.54 -4.54 11.69
N ALA A 175 -9.96 -3.46 11.03
CA ALA A 175 -11.30 -2.90 11.17
C ALA A 175 -12.36 -3.63 10.34
N PHE A 176 -11.95 -4.47 9.38
CA PHE A 176 -12.84 -5.28 8.56
C PHE A 176 -12.65 -6.77 8.85
N LYS A 177 -13.59 -7.58 8.34
CA LYS A 177 -13.46 -9.03 8.25
C LYS A 177 -13.51 -9.43 6.79
N VAL A 178 -12.84 -10.53 6.44
CA VAL A 178 -12.89 -11.07 5.08
C VAL A 178 -13.45 -12.48 5.09
N ASP A 179 -14.28 -12.77 4.10
CA ASP A 179 -14.77 -14.10 3.76
C ASP A 179 -14.31 -14.46 2.35
N PHE A 180 -13.43 -15.47 2.25
CA PHE A 180 -12.88 -15.93 0.97
C PHE A 180 -13.77 -17.04 0.41
N GLN A 181 -14.68 -16.67 -0.50
CA GLN A 181 -15.58 -17.60 -1.19
C GLN A 181 -15.02 -17.95 -2.58
N LEU A 182 -13.86 -18.60 -2.59
CA LEU A 182 -13.19 -18.98 -3.83
C LEU A 182 -13.90 -20.18 -4.43
N LYS A 183 -14.40 -20.05 -5.67
CA LYS A 183 -14.89 -21.20 -6.42
C LYS A 183 -13.71 -22.12 -6.73
N ALA A 184 -13.88 -23.43 -6.57
CA ALA A 184 -12.92 -24.40 -7.06
C ALA A 184 -12.73 -24.18 -8.57
N PRO A 185 -11.50 -24.30 -9.11
CA PRO A 185 -11.32 -24.27 -10.55
C PRO A 185 -12.17 -25.38 -11.17
N GLU A 186 -13.07 -25.02 -12.08
CA GLU A 186 -13.77 -26.02 -12.89
C GLU A 186 -12.70 -26.79 -13.68
N GLU A 187 -12.60 -28.09 -13.46
CA GLU A 187 -11.75 -28.98 -14.25
C GLU A 187 -12.21 -28.86 -15.72
N ALA A 188 -11.32 -28.30 -16.56
CA ALA A 188 -11.52 -28.19 -18.00
C ALA A 188 -11.15 -29.50 -18.71
#